data_AF-G7QAG4-F1
#
_entry.id   AF-G7QAG4-F1
#
_cell.length_a   1.000
_cell.length_b   1.000
_cell.length_c   1.000
_cell.angle_alpha   90.00
_cell.angle_beta   90.00
_cell.angle_gamma   90.00
#
_symmetry.space_group_name_H-M   'P 1'
#
loop_
_entity.id
_entity.type
_entity.pdbx_description
1 polymer ?
#
loop_
_entity_poly.entity_id
_entity_poly.type
_entity_poly.pdbx_seq_one_letter_code
_entity_poly.pdbx_strand_id
1 'polypeptide(L)'
;MIDLNATFFVQFVNFLLILILLNVILIGPIRRVLKKRAEHVASQMEGIESFAVSADAKLRDYEQALDAARQAATAERTAMKAEGQAQEKTLLDAAGAEAAGTVQAARADIAAQTAAAQKALKSSVSGLASKAVAKVLAA
;
A
#
# COMPACT_ATOMS: atom_id res chain seq x y z
N MET A 1 -85.16 46.39 25.03
CA MET A 1 -84.61 46.83 23.73
C MET A 1 -83.11 46.91 23.92
N ILE A 2 -82.31 46.48 22.94
CA ILE A 2 -80.85 46.65 23.02
C ILE A 2 -80.60 48.13 22.73
N ASP A 3 -80.45 48.92 23.77
CA ASP A 3 -80.07 50.32 23.61
C ASP A 3 -78.58 50.38 23.30
N LEU A 4 -78.25 50.68 22.04
CA LEU A 4 -76.89 51.02 21.62
C LEU A 4 -76.50 52.38 22.21
N ASN A 5 -76.13 52.35 23.49
CA ASN A 5 -75.60 53.50 24.21
C ASN A 5 -74.08 53.62 24.00
N ALA A 6 -73.51 54.80 24.29
CA ALA A 6 -72.07 55.05 24.21
C ALA A 6 -71.22 54.00 24.96
N THR A 7 -71.75 53.42 26.04
CA THR A 7 -71.13 52.32 26.80
C THR A 7 -70.89 51.06 25.97
N PHE A 8 -71.76 50.72 25.01
CA PHE A 8 -71.56 49.58 24.12
C PHE A 8 -70.34 49.79 23.20
N PHE A 9 -70.19 51.00 22.64
CA PHE A 9 -69.03 51.34 21.82
C PHE A 9 -67.74 51.34 22.64
N VAL A 10 -67.76 51.87 23.86
CA VAL A 10 -66.61 51.82 24.78
C VAL A 10 -66.23 50.36 25.12
N GLN A 11 -67.21 49.50 25.40
CA GLN A 11 -66.98 48.08 25.65
C GLN A 11 -66.41 47.35 24.42
N PHE A 12 -66.90 47.68 23.23
CA PHE A 12 -66.41 47.10 21.97
C PHE A 12 -64.95 47.50 21.70
N VAL A 13 -64.60 48.77 21.90
CA VAL A 13 -63.21 49.24 21.78
C VAL A 13 -62.31 48.57 22.83
N ASN A 14 -62.78 48.39 24.07
CA ASN A 14 -62.05 47.65 25.11
C ASN A 14 -61.78 46.19 24.69
N PHE A 15 -62.80 45.50 24.17
CA PHE A 15 -62.66 44.14 23.65
C PHE A 15 -61.65 44.06 22.50
N LEU A 16 -61.69 44.98 21.54
CA LEU A 16 -60.69 45.04 20.46
C LEU A 16 -59.28 45.30 21.00
N LEU A 17 -59.12 46.20 21.97
CA LEU A 17 -57.83 46.46 22.61
C LEU A 17 -57.25 45.19 23.25
N ILE A 18 -58.07 44.44 24.00
CA ILE A 18 -57.66 43.17 24.61
C ILE A 18 -57.33 42.13 23.54
N LEU A 19 -58.10 42.05 22.46
CA LEU A 19 -57.85 41.10 21.36
C LEU A 19 -56.53 41.39 20.66
N ILE A 20 -56.23 42.66 20.38
CA ILE A 20 -54.95 43.09 19.80
C ILE A 20 -53.81 42.78 20.76
N LEU A 21 -53.97 43.10 22.04
CA LEU A 21 -52.97 42.86 23.07
C LEU A 21 -52.70 41.35 23.22
N LEU A 22 -53.74 40.52 23.19
CA LEU A 22 -53.66 39.06 23.23
C LEU A 22 -52.91 38.50 22.01
N ASN A 23 -53.19 39.04 20.82
CA ASN A 23 -52.51 38.61 19.59
C ASN A 23 -51.01 38.91 19.65
N VAL A 24 -50.64 40.10 20.13
CA VAL A 24 -49.24 40.52 20.27
C VAL A 24 -48.50 39.75 21.36
N ILE A 25 -49.14 39.52 22.51
CA ILE A 25 -48.49 38.88 23.67
C ILE A 25 -48.49 37.35 23.59
N LEU A 26 -49.56 36.71 23.13
CA LEU A 26 -49.66 35.25 23.13
C LEU A 26 -49.48 34.64 21.75
N ILE A 27 -50.29 35.04 20.77
CA ILE A 27 -50.36 34.34 19.47
C ILE A 27 -49.03 34.45 18.71
N GLY A 28 -48.45 35.65 18.67
CA GLY A 28 -47.16 35.90 18.03
C GLY A 28 -46.01 35.05 18.62
N PRO A 29 -45.74 35.15 19.94
CA PRO A 29 -44.68 34.38 20.58
C PRO A 29 -44.87 32.86 20.50
N ILE A 30 -46.10 32.36 20.68
CA ILE A 30 -46.39 30.92 20.59
C ILE A 30 -46.05 30.39 19.20
N ARG A 31 -46.49 31.09 18.14
CA ARG A 31 -46.17 30.69 16.76
C ARG A 31 -44.67 30.68 16.48
N ARG A 32 -43.93 31.67 17.01
CA ARG A 32 -42.46 31.72 16.88
C ARG A 32 -41.79 30.52 17.57
N VAL A 33 -42.25 30.13 18.76
CA VAL A 33 -41.69 28.98 19.49
C VAL A 33 -42.00 27.67 18.75
N LEU A 34 -43.22 27.49 18.25
CA LEU A 34 -43.57 26.32 17.44
C LEU A 34 -42.71 26.24 16.17
N LYS A 35 -42.53 27.37 15.47
CA LYS A 35 -41.67 27.42 14.27
C LYS A 35 -40.21 27.08 14.61
N LYS A 36 -39.65 27.68 15.66
CA LYS A 36 -38.28 27.36 16.13
C LYS A 36 -38.11 25.88 16.47
N ARG A 37 -39.11 25.26 17.11
CA ARG A 37 -39.06 23.81 17.41
C ARG A 37 -39.08 22.99 16.13
N ALA A 38 -39.96 23.31 15.18
CA ALA A 38 -40.02 22.62 13.90
C ALA A 38 -38.70 22.76 13.11
N GLU A 39 -38.17 23.98 13.02
CA GLU A 39 -36.88 24.27 12.36
C GLU A 39 -35.72 23.53 13.05
N HIS A 40 -35.69 23.49 14.39
CA HIS A 40 -34.64 22.79 15.11
C HIS A 40 -34.67 21.27 14.91
N VAL A 41 -35.87 20.66 14.88
CA VAL A 41 -36.01 19.24 14.58
C VAL A 41 -35.61 18.95 13.14
N ALA A 42 -36.07 19.77 12.19
CA ALA A 42 -35.68 19.62 10.78
C ALA A 42 -34.16 19.73 10.59
N SER A 43 -33.51 20.73 11.21
CA SER A 43 -32.06 20.91 11.12
C SER A 43 -31.28 19.75 11.74
N GLN A 44 -31.80 19.15 12.83
CA GLN A 44 -31.19 17.96 13.43
C GLN A 44 -31.30 16.75 12.49
N MET A 45 -32.45 16.54 11.86
CA MET A 45 -32.63 15.45 10.90
C MET A 45 -31.71 15.61 9.69
N GLU A 46 -31.62 16.81 9.11
CA GLU A 46 -30.70 17.12 8.02
C GLU A 46 -29.23 16.94 8.43
N GLY A 47 -28.88 17.32 9.66
CA GLY A 47 -27.55 17.06 10.24
C GLY A 47 -27.23 15.58 10.37
N ILE A 48 -28.20 14.75 10.76
CA ILE A 48 -28.04 13.30 10.87
C ILE A 48 -27.87 12.66 9.48
N GLU A 49 -28.70 13.05 8.51
CA GLU A 49 -28.65 12.53 7.15
C GLU A 49 -27.33 12.89 6.47
N SER A 50 -26.92 14.16 6.54
CA SER A 50 -25.64 14.61 5.99
C SER A 50 -24.43 13.94 6.67
N PHE A 51 -24.50 13.70 7.98
CA PHE A 51 -23.47 12.95 8.70
C PHE A 51 -23.41 11.50 8.24
N ALA A 52 -24.55 10.83 8.09
CA ALA A 52 -24.61 9.45 7.59
C ALA A 52 -24.02 9.34 6.17
N VAL A 53 -24.43 10.22 5.25
CA VAL A 53 -23.90 10.27 3.88
C VAL A 53 -22.39 10.52 3.89
N SER A 54 -21.91 11.44 4.73
CA SER A 54 -20.48 11.75 4.84
C SER A 54 -19.68 10.59 5.45
N ALA A 55 -20.27 9.86 6.41
CA ALA A 55 -19.65 8.70 7.03
C ALA A 55 -19.54 7.54 6.02
N ASP A 56 -20.60 7.26 5.27
CA ASP A 56 -20.61 6.23 4.23
C ASP A 56 -19.62 6.55 3.11
N ALA A 57 -19.55 7.83 2.68
CA ALA A 57 -18.56 8.27 1.70
C ALA A 57 -17.13 8.03 2.22
N LYS A 58 -16.83 8.42 3.46
CA LYS A 58 -15.51 8.20 4.08
C LYS A 58 -15.16 6.73 4.24
N LEU A 59 -16.14 5.89 4.58
CA LEU A 59 -15.93 4.44 4.67
C LEU A 59 -15.59 3.86 3.30
N ARG A 60 -16.33 4.24 2.26
CA ARG A 60 -16.06 3.78 0.89
C ARG A 60 -14.68 4.23 0.40
N ASP A 61 -14.31 5.48 0.65
CA ASP A 61 -13.00 6.01 0.28
C ASP A 61 -11.88 5.27 1.04
N TYR A 62 -12.08 4.98 2.32
CA TYR A 62 -11.15 4.22 3.14
C TYR A 62 -10.98 2.78 2.64
N GLU A 63 -12.07 2.09 2.34
CA GLU A 63 -12.06 0.73 1.79
C GLU A 63 -11.35 0.70 0.42
N GLN A 64 -11.64 1.65 -0.46
CA GLN A 64 -10.96 1.77 -1.75
C GLN A 64 -9.46 2.03 -1.59
N ALA A 65 -9.06 2.93 -0.69
CA ALA A 65 -7.65 3.21 -0.42
C ALA A 65 -6.93 1.97 0.16
N LEU A 66 -7.59 1.23 1.05
CA LEU A 66 -7.06 0.01 1.63
C LEU A 66 -6.85 -1.09 0.58
N ASP A 67 -7.83 -1.28 -0.30
CA ASP A 67 -7.74 -2.29 -1.36
C ASP A 67 -6.69 -1.90 -2.41
N ALA A 68 -6.60 -0.62 -2.79
CA ALA A 68 -5.54 -0.12 -3.65
C ALA A 68 -4.15 -0.34 -3.02
N ALA A 69 -4.00 -0.06 -1.72
CA ALA A 69 -2.74 -0.30 -1.01
C ALA A 69 -2.37 -1.80 -0.96
N ARG A 70 -3.35 -2.68 -0.74
CA ARG A 70 -3.13 -4.15 -0.77
C ARG A 70 -2.71 -4.64 -2.14
N GLN A 71 -3.35 -4.14 -3.20
CA GLN A 71 -2.98 -4.47 -4.58
C GLN A 71 -1.57 -3.99 -4.91
N ALA A 72 -1.24 -2.74 -4.57
CA ALA A 72 0.10 -2.18 -4.75
C ALA A 72 1.16 -3.00 -4.00
N ALA A 73 0.93 -3.33 -2.72
CA ALA A 73 1.84 -4.14 -1.92
C ALA A 73 2.04 -5.56 -2.49
N THR A 74 0.97 -6.17 -3.02
CA THR A 74 1.05 -7.50 -3.64
C THR A 74 1.83 -7.45 -4.96
N ALA A 75 1.58 -6.42 -5.78
CA ALA A 75 2.31 -6.19 -7.02
C ALA A 75 3.80 -5.95 -6.74
N GLU A 76 4.14 -5.09 -5.79
CA GLU A 76 5.52 -4.79 -5.40
C GLU A 76 6.22 -6.04 -4.84
N ARG A 77 5.58 -6.80 -3.94
CA ARG A 77 6.13 -8.08 -3.45
C ARG A 77 6.40 -9.07 -4.58
N THR A 78 5.54 -9.12 -5.59
CA THR A 78 5.70 -10.03 -6.73
C THR A 78 6.85 -9.56 -7.63
N ALA A 79 6.95 -8.25 -7.88
CA ALA A 79 8.06 -7.65 -8.61
C ALA A 79 9.40 -7.90 -7.91
N MET A 80 9.49 -7.63 -6.61
CA MET A 80 10.70 -7.89 -5.81
C MET A 80 11.10 -9.36 -5.81
N LYS A 81 10.13 -10.29 -5.73
CA LYS A 81 10.44 -11.73 -5.84
C LYS A 81 10.99 -12.09 -7.21
N ALA A 82 10.39 -11.58 -8.28
CA ALA A 82 10.85 -11.83 -9.64
C ALA A 82 12.25 -11.25 -9.88
N GLU A 83 12.50 -10.04 -9.38
CA GLU A 83 13.83 -9.41 -9.44
C GLU A 83 14.86 -10.21 -8.64
N GLY A 84 14.52 -10.63 -7.41
CA GLY A 84 15.40 -11.46 -6.59
C GLY A 84 15.74 -12.79 -7.26
N GLN A 85 14.75 -13.47 -7.88
CA GLN A 85 14.98 -14.70 -8.64
C GLN A 85 15.86 -14.47 -9.88
N ALA A 86 15.69 -13.34 -10.58
CA ALA A 86 16.51 -13.00 -11.74
C ALA A 86 17.96 -12.71 -11.35
N GLN A 87 18.17 -11.99 -10.24
CA GLN A 87 19.49 -11.73 -9.67
C GLN A 87 20.16 -13.02 -9.19
N GLU A 88 19.43 -13.87 -8.46
CA GLU A 88 19.91 -15.18 -8.00
C GLU A 88 20.35 -16.04 -9.18
N LYS A 89 19.53 -16.14 -10.23
CA LYS A 89 19.87 -16.88 -11.44
C LYS A 89 21.14 -16.32 -12.10
N THR A 90 21.23 -15.00 -12.24
CA THR A 90 22.41 -14.34 -12.84
C THR A 90 23.68 -14.64 -12.04
N LEU A 91 23.59 -14.61 -10.70
CA LEU A 91 24.72 -14.89 -9.82
C LEU A 91 25.14 -16.37 -9.88
N LEU A 92 24.17 -17.29 -9.89
CA LEU A 92 24.42 -18.72 -10.04
C LEU A 92 25.03 -19.06 -11.40
N ASP A 93 24.52 -18.45 -12.48
CA ASP A 93 25.06 -18.64 -13.84
C ASP A 93 26.51 -18.12 -13.92
N ALA A 94 26.80 -16.96 -13.34
CA ALA A 94 28.16 -16.41 -13.26
C ALA A 94 29.11 -17.30 -12.45
N ALA A 95 28.69 -17.75 -11.26
CA ALA A 95 29.48 -18.65 -10.42
C ALA A 95 29.71 -20.01 -11.11
N GLY A 96 28.71 -20.53 -11.83
CA GLY A 96 28.83 -21.75 -12.62
C GLY A 96 29.84 -21.60 -13.77
N ALA A 97 29.83 -20.47 -14.47
CA ALA A 97 30.79 -20.16 -15.53
C ALA A 97 32.22 -20.03 -14.97
N GLU A 98 32.40 -19.38 -13.83
CA GLU A 98 33.69 -19.24 -13.16
C GLU A 98 34.24 -20.59 -12.67
N ALA A 99 33.38 -21.42 -12.08
CA ALA A 99 33.74 -22.78 -11.67
C ALA A 99 34.16 -23.64 -12.88
N ALA A 100 33.40 -23.58 -13.98
CA ALA A 100 33.74 -24.28 -15.22
C ALA A 100 35.09 -23.82 -15.79
N GLY A 101 35.34 -22.50 -15.80
CA GLY A 101 36.62 -21.92 -16.22
C GLY A 101 37.78 -22.39 -15.35
N THR A 102 37.60 -22.42 -14.03
CA THR A 102 38.62 -22.87 -13.07
C THR A 102 38.96 -24.35 -13.28
N VAL A 103 37.94 -25.20 -13.48
CA VAL A 103 38.14 -26.63 -13.77
C VAL A 103 38.87 -26.82 -15.11
N GLN A 104 38.53 -26.03 -16.13
CA GLN A 104 39.19 -26.11 -17.43
C GLN A 104 40.66 -25.67 -17.35
N ALA A 105 40.96 -24.61 -16.61
CA ALA A 105 42.33 -24.15 -16.35
C ALA A 105 43.14 -25.23 -15.59
N ALA A 106 42.58 -25.78 -14.50
CA ALA A 106 43.23 -26.85 -13.75
C ALA A 106 43.51 -28.10 -14.60
N ARG A 107 42.59 -28.48 -15.49
CA ARG A 107 42.80 -29.59 -16.45
C ARG A 107 43.92 -29.29 -17.45
N ALA A 108 44.00 -28.06 -17.95
CA ALA A 108 45.07 -27.62 -18.85
C ALA A 108 46.43 -27.65 -18.15
N ASP A 109 46.50 -27.18 -16.90
CA ASP A 109 47.72 -27.20 -16.09
C ASP A 109 48.19 -28.63 -15.80
N ILE A 110 47.27 -29.54 -15.44
CA ILE A 110 47.59 -30.96 -15.24
C ILE A 110 48.14 -31.57 -16.54
N ALA A 111 47.52 -31.28 -17.69
CA ALA A 111 48.00 -31.79 -18.98
C ALA A 111 49.42 -31.26 -19.31
N ALA A 112 49.67 -29.97 -19.07
CA ALA A 112 50.99 -29.37 -19.25
C ALA A 112 52.05 -29.98 -18.31
N GLN A 113 51.73 -30.16 -17.03
CA GLN A 113 52.62 -30.82 -16.07
C GLN A 113 52.92 -32.26 -16.45
N THR A 114 51.92 -33.00 -16.93
CA THR A 114 52.07 -34.40 -17.37
C THR A 114 52.99 -34.50 -18.59
N ALA A 115 52.83 -33.60 -19.56
CA ALA A 115 53.71 -33.54 -20.74
C ALA A 115 55.15 -33.16 -20.36
N ALA A 116 55.33 -32.21 -19.44
CA ALA A 116 56.65 -31.84 -18.92
C ALA A 116 57.32 -33.00 -18.18
N ALA A 117 56.58 -33.70 -17.31
CA ALA A 117 57.05 -34.88 -16.59
C ALA A 117 57.44 -36.02 -17.54
N GLN A 118 56.63 -36.31 -18.57
CA GLN A 118 56.97 -37.30 -19.60
C GLN A 118 58.26 -36.95 -20.34
N LYS A 119 58.45 -35.67 -20.71
CA LYS A 119 59.67 -35.21 -21.39
C LYS A 119 60.90 -35.35 -20.49
N ALA A 120 60.78 -34.97 -19.21
CA ALA A 120 61.84 -35.15 -18.23
C ALA A 120 62.18 -36.63 -18.02
N LEU A 121 61.17 -37.50 -17.90
CA LEU A 121 61.37 -38.93 -17.71
C LEU A 121 62.06 -39.58 -18.93
N LYS A 122 61.68 -39.23 -20.16
CA LYS A 122 62.37 -39.68 -21.38
C LYS A 122 63.85 -39.28 -21.39
N SER A 123 64.17 -38.05 -20.97
CA SER A 123 65.55 -37.58 -20.83
C SER A 123 66.33 -38.35 -19.76
N SER A 124 65.68 -38.68 -18.64
CA SER A 124 66.30 -39.47 -17.57
C SER A 124 66.51 -40.93 -17.96
N VAL A 125 65.59 -41.52 -18.73
CA VAL A 125 65.71 -42.89 -19.25
C VAL A 125 66.85 -43.02 -20.25
N SER A 126 67.08 -42.04 -21.14
CA SER A 126 68.25 -42.08 -22.02
C SER A 126 69.57 -41.97 -21.23
N GLY A 127 69.59 -41.14 -20.18
CA GLY A 127 70.70 -41.03 -19.25
C GLY A 127 70.99 -42.35 -18.51
N LEU A 128 69.94 -43.02 -18.01
CA LEU A 128 70.05 -44.33 -17.35
C LEU A 128 70.50 -45.42 -18.34
N ALA A 129 69.97 -45.42 -19.55
CA ALA A 129 70.34 -46.38 -20.59
C ALA A 129 71.82 -46.24 -20.97
N SER A 130 72.35 -45.02 -21.11
CA SER A 130 73.79 -44.84 -21.38
C SER A 130 74.67 -45.31 -20.21
N LYS A 131 74.24 -45.07 -18.96
CA LYS A 131 74.94 -45.57 -17.76
C LYS A 131 74.89 -47.09 -17.65
N ALA A 132 73.78 -47.71 -18.02
CA ALA A 132 73.66 -49.16 -18.07
C ALA A 132 74.56 -49.76 -19.16
N VAL A 133 74.58 -49.18 -20.36
CA VAL A 133 75.46 -49.61 -21.46
C VAL A 133 76.94 -49.46 -21.07
N ALA A 134 77.32 -48.33 -20.46
CA ALA A 134 78.69 -48.12 -19.98
C ALA A 134 79.10 -49.13 -18.90
N LYS A 135 78.17 -49.58 -18.05
CA LYS A 135 78.44 -50.58 -17.00
C LYS A 135 78.52 -52.01 -17.54
N VAL A 136 77.85 -52.31 -18.66
CA VAL A 136 77.93 -53.60 -19.36
C VAL A 136 79.18 -53.68 -20.26
N LEU A 137 79.61 -52.56 -20.86
CA LEU A 137 80.84 -52.50 -21.68
C LEU A 137 82.14 -52.43 -20.87
N ALA A 138 82.05 -52.12 -19.57
CA ALA A 138 83.18 -52.06 -18.63
C ALA A 138 83.41 -53.38 -17.87
N ALA A 139 82.73 -54.46 -18.28
CA ALA A 139 83.01 -55.84 -17.91
C ALA A 139 83.63 -56.57 -19.13
#